data_AF-A0A930J0K0-F1
#
_entry.id   AF-A0A930J0K0-F1
#
_cell.length_a   1.000
_cell.length_b   1.000
_cell.length_c   1.000
_cell.angle_alpha   90.00
_cell.angle_beta   90.00
_cell.angle_gamma   90.00
#
_symmetry.space_group_name_H-M   'P 1'
#
loop_
_entity.id
_entity.type
_entity.pdbx_description
1 polymer ?
#
loop_
_entity_poly.entity_id
_entity_poly.type
_entity_poly.pdbx_seq_one_letter_code
_entity_poly.pdbx_strand_id
1 'polypeptide(L)'
;NAFVKDSLISPGVLFQVKQMKYDKGYIITSLEFARRIFDRQGEMTSLELRMKPGVNIDKAKDEIQTLLGDKYKVLDRYEQQADTFNIMRIEKLFAYIFLTFILMVACFNIIGSLSMLIIDKKNDVITLRNLGATDSQIRRIFLFEGRMISAAGAVIGIALGLLLCWLQQTYGLVQLGDQAGNFVVNAYPISVHPEDIITIFLTVILVGWLSVWYPVRYMSRKLTRD
;
A
#
# COMPACT_ATOMS: atom_id res chain seq x y z
N ASN A 1 26.58 3.36 -49.97
CA ASN A 1 26.10 4.50 -49.15
C ASN A 1 24.89 4.07 -48.33
N ALA A 2 25.08 3.39 -47.20
CA ALA A 2 23.99 2.77 -46.42
C ALA A 2 23.47 3.65 -45.26
N PHE A 3 23.84 4.94 -45.21
CA PHE A 3 23.45 5.85 -44.14
C PHE A 3 22.87 7.13 -44.72
N VAL A 4 21.60 7.40 -44.42
CA VAL A 4 20.96 8.69 -44.69
C VAL A 4 21.49 9.69 -43.67
N LYS A 5 21.97 10.85 -44.14
CA LYS A 5 22.50 11.93 -43.31
C LYS A 5 21.69 13.19 -43.59
N ASP A 6 21.26 13.87 -42.53
CA ASP A 6 20.58 15.17 -42.61
C ASP A 6 21.10 16.07 -41.47
N SER A 7 21.04 17.39 -41.67
CA SER A 7 21.47 18.37 -40.66
C SER A 7 20.31 18.71 -39.72
N LEU A 8 20.50 18.57 -38.41
CA LEU A 8 19.52 18.98 -37.40
C LEU A 8 19.92 20.33 -36.78
N ILE A 9 19.00 21.28 -36.77
CA ILE A 9 19.15 22.51 -35.98
C ILE A 9 18.76 22.18 -34.53
N SER A 10 19.74 22.10 -33.65
CA SER A 10 19.48 21.88 -32.22
C SER A 10 19.02 23.19 -31.58
N PRO A 11 17.84 23.24 -30.94
CA PRO A 11 17.37 24.43 -30.24
C PRO A 11 18.12 24.72 -28.93
N GLY A 12 19.09 23.88 -28.54
CA GLY A 12 19.83 24.02 -27.28
C GLY A 12 19.04 23.66 -26.03
N VAL A 13 17.86 23.05 -26.18
CA VAL A 13 16.98 22.65 -25.08
C VAL A 13 17.14 21.16 -24.79
N LEU A 14 17.29 20.81 -23.51
CA LEU A 14 17.38 19.43 -23.04
C LEU A 14 16.01 18.95 -22.55
N PHE A 15 15.51 17.85 -23.11
CA PHE A 15 14.37 17.14 -22.53
C PHE A 15 14.86 16.21 -21.43
N GLN A 16 14.40 16.43 -20.20
CA GLN A 16 14.75 15.60 -19.05
C GLN A 16 13.54 15.42 -18.14
N VAL A 17 13.12 14.18 -17.93
CA VAL A 17 12.04 13.79 -17.01
C VAL A 17 12.61 13.20 -15.71
N LYS A 18 13.95 13.17 -15.57
CA LYS A 18 14.71 12.60 -14.44
C LYS A 18 14.36 11.14 -14.15
N GLN A 19 14.12 10.39 -15.23
CA GLN A 19 13.93 8.96 -15.20
C GLN A 19 14.81 8.36 -16.29
N MET A 20 15.86 7.62 -15.92
CA MET A 20 16.84 7.15 -16.92
C MET A 20 16.22 6.31 -18.03
N LYS A 21 15.12 5.59 -17.76
CA LYS A 21 14.40 4.82 -18.78
C LYS A 21 13.94 5.69 -19.97
N TYR A 22 13.56 6.94 -19.70
CA TYR A 22 13.12 7.89 -20.71
C TYR A 22 14.28 8.77 -21.18
N ASP A 23 15.11 9.26 -20.26
CA ASP A 23 16.19 10.21 -20.59
C ASP A 23 17.31 9.58 -21.45
N LYS A 24 17.56 8.26 -21.36
CA LYS A 24 18.56 7.57 -22.20
C LYS A 24 18.02 7.11 -23.57
N GLY A 25 16.70 7.00 -23.72
CA GLY A 25 16.08 6.30 -24.85
C GLY A 25 15.41 7.19 -25.88
N TYR A 26 15.18 8.48 -25.57
CA TYR A 26 14.32 9.34 -26.38
C TYR A 26 15.08 10.56 -26.92
N ILE A 27 14.85 10.84 -28.21
CA ILE A 27 15.19 12.11 -28.85
C ILE A 27 13.88 12.65 -29.44
N ILE A 28 13.52 13.89 -29.08
CA ILE A 28 12.32 14.54 -29.59
C ILE A 28 12.71 15.41 -30.78
N THR A 29 12.07 15.18 -31.92
CA THR A 29 12.27 15.93 -33.16
C THR A 29 10.97 16.03 -33.95
N SER A 30 10.96 16.81 -35.02
CA SER A 30 9.79 16.91 -35.89
C SER A 30 9.52 15.59 -36.61
N LEU A 31 8.24 15.27 -36.83
CA LEU A 31 7.82 14.05 -37.54
C LEU A 31 8.40 14.00 -38.97
N GLU A 32 8.47 15.14 -39.65
CA GLU A 32 9.01 15.23 -41.00
C GLU A 32 10.49 14.84 -41.05
N PHE A 33 11.29 15.35 -40.12
CA PHE A 33 12.71 15.02 -40.02
C PHE A 33 12.91 13.54 -39.71
N ALA A 34 12.15 12.98 -38.76
CA ALA A 34 12.21 11.55 -38.45
C ALA A 34 11.88 10.69 -39.67
N ARG A 35 10.83 11.03 -40.44
CA ARG A 35 10.45 10.30 -41.66
C ARG A 35 11.54 10.34 -42.74
N ARG A 36 12.23 11.47 -42.90
CA ARG A 36 13.36 11.59 -43.84
C ARG A 36 14.55 10.73 -43.44
N ILE A 37 14.94 10.75 -42.16
CA ILE A 37 16.09 9.98 -41.69
C ILE A 37 15.83 8.47 -41.70
N PHE A 38 14.62 8.03 -41.33
CA PHE A 38 14.27 6.61 -41.31
C PHE A 38 13.79 6.06 -42.66
N ASP A 39 13.75 6.89 -43.70
CA ASP A 39 13.26 6.55 -45.04
C ASP A 39 11.84 5.93 -45.03
N ARG A 40 10.96 6.50 -44.21
CA ARG A 40 9.58 6.04 -44.00
C ARG A 40 8.58 7.13 -44.30
N GLN A 41 8.55 7.59 -45.54
CA GLN A 41 7.62 8.62 -45.97
C GLN A 41 6.18 8.09 -45.95
N GLY A 42 5.27 8.84 -45.32
CA GLY A 42 3.85 8.49 -45.21
C GLY A 42 3.50 7.45 -44.13
N GLU A 43 4.48 6.81 -43.49
CA GLU A 43 4.22 5.82 -42.44
C GLU A 43 4.28 6.45 -41.03
N MET A 44 3.62 5.80 -40.06
CA MET A 44 3.72 6.10 -38.63
C MET A 44 3.76 4.79 -37.84
N THR A 45 4.66 4.74 -36.85
CA THR A 45 4.81 3.57 -35.97
C THR A 45 3.72 3.49 -34.90
N SER A 46 3.38 4.64 -34.31
CA SER A 46 2.38 4.74 -33.24
C SER A 46 1.64 6.08 -33.31
N LEU A 47 0.40 6.09 -32.83
CA LEU A 47 -0.41 7.29 -32.66
C LEU A 47 -0.81 7.37 -31.19
N GLU A 48 -0.43 8.46 -30.53
CA GLU A 48 -0.81 8.72 -29.14
C GLU A 48 -2.04 9.63 -29.12
N LEU A 49 -3.10 9.20 -28.46
CA LEU A 49 -4.35 9.94 -28.33
C LEU A 49 -4.55 10.37 -26.88
N ARG A 50 -4.67 11.68 -26.66
CA ARG A 50 -5.01 12.24 -25.35
C ARG A 50 -6.52 12.47 -25.28
N MET A 51 -7.20 11.71 -24.44
CA MET A 51 -8.64 11.83 -24.23
C MET A 51 -9.01 13.10 -23.46
N LYS A 52 -10.21 13.62 -23.69
CA LYS A 52 -10.79 14.73 -22.91
C LYS A 52 -11.09 14.27 -21.46
N PRO A 53 -11.10 15.19 -20.48
CA PRO A 53 -11.45 14.86 -19.10
C PRO A 53 -12.86 14.25 -18.99
N GLY A 54 -13.01 13.21 -18.16
CA GLY A 54 -14.31 12.56 -17.90
C GLY A 54 -14.70 11.44 -18.86
N VAL A 55 -13.88 11.14 -19.88
CA VAL A 55 -14.12 10.01 -20.78
C VAL A 55 -13.66 8.70 -20.10
N ASN A 56 -14.48 7.66 -20.19
CA ASN A 56 -14.10 6.32 -19.77
C ASN A 56 -13.10 5.73 -20.77
N ILE A 57 -11.86 5.50 -20.32
CA ILE A 57 -10.74 5.07 -21.18
C ILE A 57 -10.98 3.67 -21.74
N ASP A 58 -11.55 2.75 -20.96
CA ASP A 58 -11.80 1.37 -21.38
C ASP A 58 -12.82 1.33 -22.53
N LYS A 59 -13.92 2.08 -22.38
CA LYS A 59 -14.95 2.18 -23.44
C LYS A 59 -14.40 2.80 -24.71
N ALA A 60 -13.63 3.88 -24.59
CA ALA A 60 -13.01 4.54 -25.74
C ALA A 60 -12.00 3.63 -26.44
N LYS A 61 -11.25 2.83 -25.67
CA LYS A 61 -10.33 1.83 -26.21
C LYS A 61 -11.06 0.78 -27.03
N ASP A 62 -12.16 0.23 -26.51
CA ASP A 62 -12.97 -0.77 -27.21
C ASP A 62 -13.57 -0.21 -28.51
N GLU A 63 -14.09 1.02 -28.47
CA GLU A 63 -14.59 1.72 -29.67
C GLU A 63 -13.49 1.91 -30.73
N ILE A 64 -12.30 2.39 -30.32
CA ILE A 64 -11.16 2.60 -31.23
C ILE A 64 -10.64 1.26 -31.78
N GLN A 65 -10.59 0.21 -30.96
CA GLN A 65 -10.18 -1.13 -31.40
C GLN A 65 -11.17 -1.69 -32.41
N THR A 66 -12.47 -1.46 -32.22
CA THR A 66 -13.51 -1.88 -33.17
C THR A 66 -13.38 -1.15 -34.50
N LEU A 67 -13.06 0.15 -34.49
CA LEU A 67 -12.86 0.96 -35.70
C LEU A 67 -11.60 0.58 -36.49
N LEU A 68 -10.51 0.21 -35.79
CA LEU A 68 -9.22 -0.12 -36.40
C LEU A 68 -9.08 -1.61 -36.78
N GLY A 69 -9.93 -2.48 -36.21
CA GLY A 69 -9.88 -3.92 -36.39
C GLY A 69 -8.63 -4.58 -35.81
N ASP A 70 -8.37 -5.85 -36.16
CA ASP A 70 -7.30 -6.66 -35.56
C ASP A 70 -5.88 -6.35 -36.06
N LYS A 71 -5.74 -5.46 -37.05
CA LYS A 71 -4.43 -5.09 -37.62
C LYS A 71 -3.61 -4.19 -36.70
N TYR A 72 -4.27 -3.48 -35.78
CA TYR A 72 -3.64 -2.56 -34.86
C TYR A 72 -3.96 -2.96 -33.43
N LYS A 73 -2.98 -2.80 -32.52
CA LYS A 73 -3.18 -2.97 -31.08
C LYS A 73 -3.38 -1.63 -30.44
N VAL A 74 -4.57 -1.39 -29.89
CA VAL A 74 -4.83 -0.24 -29.03
C VAL A 74 -4.44 -0.63 -27.62
N LEU A 75 -3.39 0.00 -27.08
CA LEU A 75 -2.92 -0.22 -25.72
C LEU A 75 -3.19 1.04 -24.89
N ASP A 76 -3.66 0.84 -23.66
CA ASP A 76 -3.75 1.93 -22.71
C ASP A 76 -2.39 2.22 -22.03
N ARG A 77 -2.32 3.29 -21.24
CA ARG A 77 -1.09 3.68 -20.54
C ARG A 77 -0.63 2.61 -19.54
N TYR A 78 -1.55 1.87 -18.93
CA TYR A 78 -1.25 0.87 -17.91
C TYR A 78 -0.66 -0.40 -18.54
N GLU A 79 -1.19 -0.84 -19.67
CA GLU A 79 -0.72 -1.97 -20.47
C GLU A 79 0.64 -1.70 -21.08
N GLN A 80 0.91 -0.47 -21.53
CA GLN A 80 2.24 -0.07 -21.98
C GLN A 80 3.30 -0.10 -20.86
N GLN A 81 2.88 -0.04 -19.60
CA GLN A 81 3.74 -0.11 -18.40
C GLN A 81 3.47 -1.39 -17.57
N ALA A 82 3.03 -2.46 -18.21
CA ALA A 82 2.65 -3.71 -17.53
C ALA A 82 3.75 -4.25 -16.60
N ASP A 83 5.03 -4.20 -17.00
CA ASP A 83 6.14 -4.69 -16.17
C ASP A 83 6.26 -3.93 -14.85
N THR A 84 6.17 -2.60 -14.89
CA THR A 84 6.21 -1.75 -13.69
C THR A 84 4.98 -2.01 -12.81
N PHE A 85 3.81 -2.20 -13.42
CA PHE A 85 2.58 -2.49 -12.68
C PHE A 85 2.59 -3.88 -12.04
N ASN A 86 3.10 -4.89 -12.73
CA ASN A 86 3.23 -6.26 -12.24
C ASN A 86 4.19 -6.31 -11.04
N ILE A 87 5.33 -5.62 -11.11
CA ILE A 87 6.27 -5.50 -9.98
C ILE A 87 5.59 -4.86 -8.77
N MET A 88 4.90 -3.72 -8.95
CA MET A 88 4.17 -3.06 -7.86
C MET A 88 3.09 -3.97 -7.24
N ARG A 89 2.39 -4.77 -8.05
CA ARG A 89 1.39 -5.73 -7.56
C ARG A 89 2.04 -6.82 -6.72
N ILE A 90 3.17 -7.36 -7.16
CA ILE A 90 3.92 -8.40 -6.43
C ILE A 90 4.46 -7.84 -5.11
N GLU A 91 5.03 -6.63 -5.10
CA GLU A 91 5.49 -5.97 -3.87
C GLU A 91 4.35 -5.77 -2.87
N LYS A 92 3.20 -5.28 -3.33
CA LYS A 92 2.01 -5.12 -2.48
C LYS A 92 1.52 -6.45 -1.90
N LEU A 93 1.61 -7.54 -2.67
CA LEU A 93 1.24 -8.87 -2.19
C LEU A 93 2.18 -9.34 -1.07
N PHE A 94 3.49 -9.22 -1.24
CA PHE A 94 4.45 -9.59 -0.21
C PHE A 94 4.29 -8.73 1.05
N ALA A 95 4.12 -7.41 0.90
CA ALA A 95 3.84 -6.52 2.02
C ALA A 95 2.57 -6.93 2.78
N TYR A 96 1.50 -7.29 2.06
CA TYR A 96 0.26 -7.78 2.66
C TYR A 96 0.44 -9.11 3.43
N ILE A 97 1.21 -10.06 2.87
CA ILE A 97 1.51 -11.34 3.54
C ILE A 97 2.27 -11.10 4.84
N PHE A 98 3.32 -10.26 4.82
CA PHE A 98 4.08 -9.93 6.03
C PHE A 98 3.21 -9.22 7.07
N LEU A 99 2.38 -8.27 6.67
CA LEU A 99 1.46 -7.58 7.57
C LEU A 99 0.51 -8.57 8.26
N THR A 100 -0.07 -9.49 7.49
CA THR A 100 -0.97 -10.52 8.01
C THR A 100 -0.25 -11.46 8.99
N PHE A 101 0.99 -11.84 8.69
CA PHE A 101 1.81 -12.67 9.57
C PHE A 101 2.13 -11.97 10.90
N ILE A 102 2.55 -10.71 10.85
CA ILE A 102 2.81 -9.89 12.06
C ILE A 102 1.54 -9.76 12.90
N LEU A 103 0.39 -9.50 12.26
CA LEU A 103 -0.91 -9.43 12.95
C LEU A 103 -1.25 -10.74 13.65
N MET A 104 -1.03 -11.88 13.01
CA MET A 104 -1.24 -13.20 13.61
C MET A 104 -0.35 -13.41 14.86
N VAL A 105 0.94 -13.08 14.77
CA VAL A 105 1.87 -13.15 15.91
C VAL A 105 1.42 -12.24 17.05
N ALA A 106 0.98 -11.02 16.75
CA ALA A 106 0.45 -10.07 17.74
C ALA A 106 -0.79 -10.62 18.45
N CYS A 107 -1.72 -11.24 17.72
CA CYS A 107 -2.89 -11.90 18.31
C CYS A 107 -2.49 -13.01 19.29
N PHE A 108 -1.55 -13.88 18.93
CA PHE A 108 -1.07 -14.92 19.84
C PHE A 108 -0.40 -14.34 21.10
N ASN A 109 0.35 -13.25 20.95
CA ASN A 109 0.98 -12.57 22.08
C ASN A 109 -0.07 -12.03 23.07
N ILE A 110 -1.12 -11.37 22.58
CA ILE A 110 -2.25 -10.90 23.41
C ILE A 110 -2.90 -12.05 24.17
N ILE A 111 -3.16 -13.18 23.50
CA ILE A 111 -3.75 -14.36 24.14
C ILE A 111 -2.82 -14.88 25.25
N GLY A 112 -1.51 -14.98 24.98
CA GLY A 112 -0.52 -15.42 25.95
C GLY A 112 -0.45 -14.51 27.19
N SER A 113 -0.33 -13.20 26.98
CA SER A 113 -0.28 -12.22 28.07
C SER A 113 -1.55 -12.20 28.91
N LEU A 114 -2.74 -12.25 28.30
CA LEU A 114 -4.00 -12.31 29.04
C LEU A 114 -4.17 -13.63 29.80
N SER A 115 -3.77 -14.75 29.20
CA SER A 115 -3.80 -16.05 29.87
C SER A 115 -2.90 -16.06 31.10
N MET A 116 -1.69 -15.53 30.98
CA MET A 116 -0.75 -15.40 32.09
C MET A 116 -1.32 -14.51 33.20
N LEU A 117 -1.90 -13.35 32.84
CA LEU A 117 -2.52 -12.42 33.79
C LEU A 117 -3.65 -13.10 34.59
N ILE A 118 -4.51 -13.89 33.92
CA ILE A 118 -5.57 -14.64 34.59
C ILE A 118 -4.99 -15.67 35.57
N ILE A 119 -3.91 -16.35 35.20
CA ILE A 119 -3.24 -17.36 36.04
C ILE A 119 -2.59 -16.70 37.26
N ASP A 120 -1.85 -15.61 37.07
CA ASP A 120 -1.21 -14.85 38.15
C ASP A 120 -2.23 -14.31 39.15
N LYS A 121 -3.42 -13.93 38.66
CA LYS A 121 -4.53 -13.42 39.48
C LYS A 121 -5.50 -14.50 39.96
N LYS A 122 -5.18 -15.79 39.81
CA LYS A 122 -6.07 -16.90 40.22
C LYS A 122 -6.45 -16.85 41.70
N ASN A 123 -5.51 -16.54 42.60
CA ASN A 123 -5.78 -16.47 44.05
C ASN A 123 -6.74 -15.32 44.42
N ASP A 124 -6.58 -14.18 43.75
CA ASP A 124 -7.47 -13.02 43.91
C ASP A 124 -8.88 -13.35 43.43
N VAL A 125 -8.98 -14.08 42.30
CA VAL A 125 -10.26 -14.58 41.75
C VAL A 125 -10.98 -15.53 42.71
N ILE A 126 -10.25 -16.45 43.34
CA ILE A 126 -10.81 -17.38 44.34
C ILE A 126 -11.32 -16.60 45.56
N THR A 127 -10.56 -15.60 46.02
CA THR A 127 -10.96 -14.74 47.15
C THR A 127 -12.25 -13.98 46.84
N LEU A 128 -12.35 -13.37 45.65
CA LEU A 128 -13.57 -12.69 45.17
C LEU A 128 -14.76 -13.65 45.11
N ARG A 129 -14.54 -14.89 44.65
CA ARG A 129 -15.59 -15.91 44.57
C ARG A 129 -16.06 -16.33 45.97
N ASN A 130 -15.16 -16.47 46.94
CA ASN A 130 -15.49 -16.73 48.34
C ASN A 130 -16.26 -15.57 49.01
N LEU A 131 -16.07 -14.34 48.53
CA LEU A 131 -16.86 -13.17 48.93
C LEU A 131 -18.22 -13.05 48.21
N GLY A 132 -18.57 -14.01 47.36
CA GLY A 132 -19.86 -14.07 46.66
C GLY A 132 -19.86 -13.48 45.24
N ALA A 133 -18.68 -13.18 44.66
CA ALA A 133 -18.61 -12.74 43.27
C ALA A 133 -19.00 -13.87 42.30
N THR A 134 -19.86 -13.55 41.34
CA THR A 134 -20.28 -14.47 40.28
C THR A 134 -19.22 -14.56 39.17
N ASP A 135 -19.13 -15.71 38.50
CA ASP A 135 -18.19 -15.91 37.39
C ASP A 135 -18.37 -14.90 36.24
N SER A 136 -19.60 -14.37 36.10
CA SER A 136 -19.92 -13.31 35.14
C SER A 136 -19.27 -11.97 35.51
N GLN A 137 -19.19 -11.64 36.80
CA GLN A 137 -18.49 -10.43 37.27
C GLN A 137 -16.98 -10.56 37.06
N ILE A 138 -16.40 -11.70 37.43
CA ILE A 138 -14.98 -11.99 37.21
C ILE A 138 -14.64 -11.89 35.71
N ARG A 139 -15.44 -12.50 34.84
CA ARG A 139 -15.25 -12.41 33.38
C ARG A 139 -15.34 -10.98 32.87
N ARG A 140 -16.22 -10.15 33.44
CA ARG A 140 -16.39 -8.74 33.03
C ARG A 140 -15.18 -7.90 33.40
N ILE A 141 -14.54 -8.16 34.54
CA ILE A 141 -13.31 -7.48 34.97
C ILE A 141 -12.20 -7.74 33.94
N PHE A 142 -11.92 -9.01 33.63
CA PHE A 142 -10.89 -9.37 32.65
C PHE A 142 -11.19 -8.87 31.23
N LEU A 143 -12.46 -8.88 30.81
CA LEU A 143 -12.86 -8.27 29.54
C LEU A 143 -12.60 -6.76 29.53
N PHE A 144 -12.90 -6.05 30.63
CA PHE A 144 -12.70 -4.61 30.72
C PHE A 144 -11.21 -4.25 30.69
N GLU A 145 -10.40 -5.02 31.41
CA GLU A 145 -8.95 -4.84 31.45
C GLU A 145 -8.32 -5.09 30.07
N GLY A 146 -8.68 -6.18 29.39
CA GLY A 146 -8.22 -6.43 28.01
C GLY A 146 -8.66 -5.36 27.01
N ARG A 147 -9.85 -4.78 27.19
CA ARG A 147 -10.33 -3.64 26.38
C ARG A 147 -9.53 -2.37 26.63
N MET A 148 -9.17 -2.08 27.89
CA MET A 148 -8.32 -0.93 28.22
C MET A 148 -6.92 -1.09 27.64
N ILE A 149 -6.32 -2.28 27.73
CA ILE A 149 -5.00 -2.57 27.16
C ILE A 149 -5.03 -2.38 25.64
N SER A 150 -6.06 -2.91 24.97
CA SER A 150 -6.22 -2.77 23.52
C SER A 150 -6.43 -1.31 23.10
N ALA A 151 -7.23 -0.54 23.84
CA ALA A 151 -7.46 0.88 23.58
C ALA A 151 -6.19 1.72 23.78
N ALA A 152 -5.45 1.49 24.88
CA ALA A 152 -4.18 2.16 25.14
C ALA A 152 -3.15 1.84 24.04
N GLY A 153 -3.05 0.56 23.64
CA GLY A 153 -2.20 0.13 22.54
C GLY A 153 -2.56 0.80 21.21
N ALA A 154 -3.85 0.94 20.89
CA ALA A 154 -4.32 1.62 19.69
C ALA A 154 -3.92 3.11 19.67
N VAL A 155 -4.09 3.81 20.79
CA VAL A 155 -3.72 5.22 20.92
C VAL A 155 -2.22 5.42 20.76
N ILE A 156 -1.41 4.62 21.47
CA ILE A 156 0.05 4.67 21.40
C ILE A 156 0.53 4.30 19.98
N GLY A 157 -0.06 3.28 19.37
CA GLY A 157 0.27 2.84 18.02
C GLY A 157 -0.01 3.91 16.96
N ILE A 158 -1.15 4.60 17.04
CA ILE A 158 -1.47 5.72 16.14
C ILE A 158 -0.51 6.88 16.36
N ALA A 159 -0.22 7.24 17.61
CA ALA A 159 0.72 8.31 17.92
C ALA A 159 2.11 8.03 17.34
N LEU A 160 2.63 6.81 17.53
CA LEU A 160 3.90 6.38 16.96
C LEU A 160 3.86 6.33 15.42
N GLY A 161 2.78 5.82 14.83
CA GLY A 161 2.61 5.78 13.38
C GLY A 161 2.61 7.17 12.74
N LEU A 162 1.89 8.13 13.34
CA LEU A 162 1.87 9.52 12.91
C LEU A 162 3.24 10.18 13.06
N LEU A 163 3.95 9.91 14.16
CA LEU A 163 5.31 10.39 14.37
C LEU A 163 6.26 9.86 13.30
N LEU A 164 6.15 8.59 12.93
CA LEU A 164 6.93 8.00 11.83
C LEU A 164 6.57 8.62 10.48
N CYS A 165 5.29 8.85 10.19
CA CYS A 165 4.86 9.54 8.97
C CYS A 165 5.42 10.97 8.91
N TRP A 166 5.39 11.70 10.02
CA TRP A 166 5.93 13.05 10.12
C TRP A 166 7.45 13.08 9.94
N LEU A 167 8.18 12.14 10.56
CA LEU A 167 9.62 11.99 10.35
C LEU A 167 9.94 11.65 8.89
N GLN A 168 9.16 10.78 8.25
CA GLN A 168 9.32 10.44 6.85
C GLN A 168 9.04 11.62 5.92
N GLN A 169 8.04 12.46 6.21
CA GLN A 169 7.77 13.68 5.44
C GLN A 169 8.87 14.74 5.61
N THR A 170 9.45 14.85 6.80
CA THR A 170 10.46 15.86 7.13
C THR A 170 11.85 15.48 6.64
N TYR A 171 12.26 14.22 6.85
CA TYR A 171 13.62 13.75 6.62
C TYR A 171 13.76 12.81 5.41
N GLY A 172 12.66 12.29 4.86
CA GLY A 172 12.71 11.39 3.71
C GLY A 172 13.54 10.12 3.96
N LEU A 173 13.40 9.52 5.15
CA LEU A 173 14.23 8.40 5.63
C LEU A 173 14.21 7.19 4.69
N VAL A 174 13.03 6.86 4.13
CA VAL A 174 12.86 5.83 3.11
C VAL A 174 12.92 6.46 1.73
N GLN A 175 14.07 6.35 1.09
CA GLN A 175 14.32 6.83 -0.27
C GLN A 175 13.95 5.76 -1.29
N LEU A 176 13.42 6.17 -2.44
CA LEU A 176 13.18 5.28 -3.59
C LEU A 176 14.50 5.01 -4.31
N GLY A 177 15.35 4.18 -3.70
CA GLY A 177 16.59 3.67 -4.29
C GLY A 177 17.70 4.72 -4.42
N ASP A 178 18.89 4.36 -3.94
CA ASP A 178 20.11 5.17 -3.96
C ASP A 178 20.77 5.25 -5.36
N GLN A 179 19.97 5.26 -6.43
CA GLN A 179 20.48 5.41 -7.79
C GLN A 179 20.12 6.79 -8.32
N ALA A 180 21.08 7.71 -8.14
CA ALA A 180 21.13 9.01 -8.77
C ALA A 180 20.61 8.95 -10.23
N GLY A 181 19.41 9.48 -10.47
CA GLY A 181 18.85 9.67 -11.81
C GLY A 181 17.59 8.88 -12.20
N ASN A 182 17.02 8.04 -11.31
CA ASN A 182 15.83 7.24 -11.67
C ASN A 182 14.47 7.76 -11.15
N PHE A 183 14.43 8.61 -10.13
CA PHE A 183 13.17 9.16 -9.60
C PHE A 183 13.29 10.66 -9.28
N VAL A 184 12.32 11.47 -9.75
CA VAL A 184 12.19 12.91 -9.48
C VAL A 184 11.89 13.20 -8.00
N VAL A 185 11.37 12.21 -7.27
CA VAL A 185 10.94 12.32 -5.87
C VAL A 185 11.88 11.49 -5.00
N ASN A 186 12.72 12.18 -4.21
CA ASN A 186 13.78 11.54 -3.40
C ASN A 186 13.25 10.71 -2.22
N ALA A 187 11.97 10.84 -1.86
CA ALA A 187 11.33 10.11 -0.76
C ALA A 187 9.99 9.53 -1.19
N TYR A 188 9.60 8.38 -0.62
CA TYR A 188 8.28 7.81 -0.90
C TYR A 188 7.19 8.80 -0.46
N PRO A 189 6.34 9.32 -1.37
CA PRO A 189 5.37 10.35 -1.04
C PRO A 189 4.27 9.75 -0.16
N ILE A 190 4.26 10.09 1.12
CA ILE A 190 3.23 9.67 2.07
C ILE A 190 2.22 10.80 2.24
N SER A 191 0.97 10.53 1.83
CA SER A 191 -0.18 11.37 2.14
C SER A 191 -0.96 10.74 3.29
N VAL A 192 -1.01 11.45 4.42
CA VAL A 192 -1.77 11.00 5.59
C VAL A 192 -3.18 11.58 5.48
N HIS A 193 -4.17 10.72 5.24
CA HIS A 193 -5.57 11.13 5.22
C HIS A 193 -6.23 10.85 6.58
N PRO A 194 -7.00 11.80 7.14
CA PRO A 194 -7.70 11.58 8.42
C PRO A 194 -8.67 10.40 8.40
N GLU A 195 -9.29 10.12 7.25
CA GLU A 195 -10.21 9.00 7.05
C GLU A 195 -9.53 7.65 7.28
N ASP A 196 -8.28 7.50 6.81
CA ASP A 196 -7.49 6.28 7.00
C ASP A 196 -7.19 6.05 8.48
N ILE A 197 -6.86 7.11 9.23
CA ILE A 197 -6.58 7.02 10.67
C ILE A 197 -7.80 6.54 11.44
N ILE A 198 -8.97 7.10 11.15
CA ILE A 198 -10.24 6.72 11.81
C ILE A 198 -10.56 5.25 11.50
N THR A 199 -10.37 4.83 10.24
CA THR A 199 -10.63 3.45 9.81
C THR A 199 -9.67 2.46 10.49
N ILE A 200 -8.38 2.81 10.61
CA ILE A 200 -7.39 2.01 11.33
C ILE A 200 -7.72 1.92 12.82
N PHE A 201 -8.09 3.03 13.44
CA PHE A 201 -8.47 3.04 14.87
C PHE A 201 -9.65 2.11 15.15
N LEU A 202 -10.71 2.20 14.34
CA LEU A 202 -11.90 1.36 14.49
C LEU A 202 -11.59 -0.12 14.24
N THR A 203 -10.78 -0.44 13.23
CA THR A 203 -10.42 -1.83 12.93
C THR A 203 -9.57 -2.45 14.03
N VAL A 204 -8.57 -1.73 14.56
CA VAL A 204 -7.73 -2.21 15.68
C VAL A 204 -8.56 -2.42 16.94
N ILE A 205 -9.48 -1.52 17.27
CA ILE A 205 -10.36 -1.69 18.43
C ILE A 205 -11.27 -2.90 18.26
N LEU A 206 -11.89 -3.07 17.09
CA LEU A 206 -12.78 -4.21 16.83
C LEU A 206 -12.03 -5.53 16.90
N VAL A 207 -10.88 -5.63 16.23
CA VAL A 207 -10.05 -6.85 16.24
C VAL A 207 -9.51 -7.12 17.64
N GLY A 208 -9.02 -6.11 18.35
CA GLY A 208 -8.55 -6.22 19.73
C GLY A 208 -9.65 -6.76 20.65
N TRP A 209 -10.84 -6.17 20.62
CA TRP A 209 -11.96 -6.63 21.45
C TRP A 209 -12.44 -8.03 21.11
N LEU A 210 -12.44 -8.41 19.83
CA LEU A 210 -12.77 -9.79 19.40
C LEU A 210 -11.70 -10.79 19.89
N SER A 211 -10.43 -10.43 19.76
CA SER A 211 -9.30 -11.24 20.23
C SER A 211 -9.28 -11.42 21.74
N VAL A 212 -9.73 -10.45 22.53
CA VAL A 212 -9.88 -10.59 24.00
C VAL A 212 -11.10 -11.43 24.36
N TRP A 213 -12.17 -11.35 23.57
CA TRP A 213 -13.42 -12.04 23.88
C TRP A 213 -13.31 -13.56 23.75
N TYR A 214 -12.60 -14.06 22.74
CA TYR A 214 -12.46 -15.50 22.49
C TYR A 214 -11.76 -16.26 23.63
N PRO A 215 -10.55 -15.85 24.11
CA PRO A 215 -9.84 -16.50 25.20
C PRO A 215 -10.59 -16.36 26.52
N VAL A 216 -11.13 -15.19 26.82
CA VAL A 216 -11.84 -14.97 28.09
C VAL A 216 -13.09 -15.86 28.17
N ARG A 217 -13.80 -16.07 27.07
CA ARG A 217 -14.96 -16.97 27.04
C ARG A 217 -14.55 -18.45 27.11
N TYR A 218 -13.41 -18.83 26.53
CA TYR A 218 -12.88 -20.19 26.56
C TYR A 218 -12.25 -20.57 27.91
N MET A 219 -11.38 -19.71 28.45
CA MET A 219 -10.66 -19.93 29.72
C MET A 219 -11.55 -19.75 30.95
N SER A 220 -12.50 -18.79 30.96
CA SER A 220 -13.38 -18.66 32.13
C SER A 220 -14.21 -19.93 32.36
N ARG A 221 -14.58 -20.65 31.28
CA ARG A 221 -15.29 -21.93 31.39
C ARG A 221 -14.42 -23.06 31.95
N LYS A 222 -13.11 -22.99 31.75
CA LYS A 222 -12.16 -24.01 32.20
C LYS A 222 -11.81 -23.84 33.68
N LEU A 223 -11.72 -22.59 34.15
CA LEU A 223 -11.49 -22.25 35.57
C LEU A 223 -12.72 -22.46 36.48
N THR A 224 -13.93 -22.52 35.92
CA THR A 224 -15.17 -22.78 36.69
C THR A 224 -15.48 -24.26 36.90
N ARG A 225 -14.68 -25.17 36.32
CA ARG A 225 -14.98 -26.61 36.31
C ARG A 225 -14.13 -27.44 37.29
N ASP A 226 -13.16 -26.81 37.95
CA ASP A 226 -12.40 -27.35 39.08
C ASP A 226 -12.76 -26.57 40.36
#